data_AF-A0A2T2RBD1-F1
#
_entry.id   AF-A0A2T2RBD1-F1
#
_cell.length_a   1.000
_cell.length_b   1.000
_cell.length_c   1.000
_cell.angle_alpha   90.00
_cell.angle_beta   90.00
_cell.angle_gamma   90.00
#
_symmetry.space_group_name_H-M   'P 1'
#
loop_
_entity.id
_entity.type
_entity.pdbx_description
1 polymer ?
#
loop_
_entity_poly.entity_id
_entity_poly.type
_entity_poly.pdbx_seq_one_letter_code
_entity_poly.pdbx_strand_id
1 'polypeptide(L)'
;MEQLATQLFIGLSIGAVLLMVAVGLSVTFGQMNVINMAHGEFIMIGAYSAYVTQAVLGEDLAGWSFLTALPVAFVAAGVIGVLVEHLLIRRLHGRVLDTLLATWGVAIILQQAARDIFGAPNVQLMRPEALQGGITLAGVNMPFTRLTILGLAVGVVVLLALMIDRLPHGRRMRAVLQNRDLAEARGVNTSRVDRVTFFVGSGLAGLAGVAVTLLGPVGPSVGTLYLVDAFLIVIVGGLGHLRGAVVAAFALGVLNTFVEFSTSATLARAAVLLMVPVVMSGFEVSLLTRFLALAILAVGLDLAWGYGGMLSLGHGLFFGLGAYAMAMHLKLEAAGRDMPDFMVWSGRSELPWWWEPFRNAGFATAMALLLPAAVAAAMGYFVFRNRIRGAYFAILTQATVVVFTILLVGYQGYTGGSNGLTDLETMFGLDLGAVSTQRLLYFVTAGALVAVYLLARQLVRSRWGRLLIAVRDTEDRVRFLGYNPVAIKVVAFALSAALAGLGGALFVPVVGIVAPEMLGAVASIEMVIWVALGGRGSLVGAILGALLVNYAQFTISSVFPAGWSYAQGALLVVVIVAAPLGLVGLLRSARGRFDSRIVPTLATKER
;
A
#
# COMPACT_ATOMS: atom_id res chain seq x y z
N MET A 1 -28.44 18.73 18.62
CA MET A 1 -28.89 18.85 17.21
C MET A 1 -27.90 19.65 16.37
N GLU A 2 -27.48 20.85 16.79
CA GLU A 2 -26.53 21.70 16.04
C GLU A 2 -25.15 21.07 15.80
N GLN A 3 -24.59 20.37 16.81
CA GLN A 3 -23.33 19.63 16.65
C GLN A 3 -23.45 18.52 15.60
N LEU A 4 -24.56 17.78 15.61
CA LEU A 4 -24.80 16.70 14.65
C LEU A 4 -24.98 17.24 13.23
N ALA A 5 -25.70 18.36 13.07
CA ALA A 5 -25.87 19.04 11.78
C ALA A 5 -24.55 19.63 11.24
N THR A 6 -23.71 20.16 12.13
CA THR A 6 -22.36 20.64 11.78
C THR A 6 -21.47 19.48 11.32
N GLN A 7 -21.49 18.34 12.02
CA GLN A 7 -20.73 17.14 11.64
C GLN A 7 -21.21 16.56 10.30
N LEU A 8 -22.51 16.54 10.06
CA LEU A 8 -23.08 16.11 8.76
C LEU A 8 -22.57 17.00 7.61
N PHE A 9 -22.51 18.31 7.82
CA PHE A 9 -21.97 19.24 6.82
C PHE A 9 -20.47 19.04 6.58
N ILE A 10 -19.68 18.79 7.64
CA ILE A 10 -18.26 18.44 7.54
C ILE A 10 -18.09 17.15 6.73
N GLY A 11 -18.87 16.10 7.04
CA GLY A 11 -18.86 14.82 6.35
C GLY A 11 -19.24 14.93 4.88
N LEU A 12 -20.24 15.76 4.54
CA LEU A 12 -20.61 16.06 3.15
C LEU A 12 -19.46 16.73 2.38
N SER A 13 -18.75 17.66 3.03
CA SER A 13 -17.60 18.35 2.42
C SER A 13 -16.40 17.42 2.20
N ILE A 14 -16.09 16.54 3.15
CA ILE A 14 -15.04 15.51 2.99
C ILE A 14 -15.45 14.51 1.90
N GLY A 15 -16.70 14.06 1.92
CA GLY A 15 -17.28 13.21 0.87
C GLY A 15 -17.20 13.84 -0.52
N ALA A 16 -17.34 15.16 -0.64
CA ALA A 16 -17.22 15.88 -1.91
C ALA A 16 -15.78 15.88 -2.46
N VAL A 17 -14.76 15.99 -1.60
CA VAL A 17 -13.35 15.82 -2.01
C VAL A 17 -13.12 14.40 -2.50
N LEU A 18 -13.53 13.41 -1.69
CA LEU A 18 -13.38 12.00 -2.03
C LEU A 18 -14.14 11.63 -3.31
N LEU A 19 -15.29 12.28 -3.56
CA LEU A 19 -16.04 12.13 -4.79
C LEU A 19 -15.25 12.60 -6.02
N MET A 20 -14.62 13.77 -5.97
CA MET A 20 -13.82 14.28 -7.08
C MET A 20 -12.66 13.33 -7.42
N VAL A 21 -12.00 12.77 -6.40
CA VAL A 21 -10.94 11.76 -6.58
C VAL A 21 -11.52 10.47 -7.16
N ALA A 22 -12.59 9.94 -6.56
CA ALA A 22 -13.22 8.69 -6.98
C ALA A 22 -13.76 8.76 -8.42
N VAL A 23 -14.25 9.92 -8.84
CA VAL A 23 -14.71 10.16 -10.21
C VAL A 23 -13.54 10.12 -11.20
N GLY A 24 -12.41 10.76 -10.90
CA GLY A 24 -11.19 10.66 -11.72
C GLY A 24 -10.65 9.23 -11.82
N LEU A 25 -10.68 8.51 -10.70
CA LEU A 25 -10.28 7.10 -10.63
C LEU A 25 -11.24 6.19 -11.40
N SER A 26 -12.56 6.42 -11.30
CA SER A 26 -13.59 5.64 -11.99
C SER A 26 -13.50 5.77 -13.51
N VAL A 27 -13.19 6.98 -14.01
CA VAL A 27 -13.00 7.22 -15.46
C VAL A 27 -11.79 6.45 -16.00
N THR A 28 -10.67 6.46 -15.28
CA THR A 28 -9.43 5.78 -15.71
C THR A 28 -9.53 4.27 -15.54
N PHE A 29 -10.05 3.79 -14.41
CA PHE A 29 -10.21 2.37 -14.13
C PHE A 29 -11.29 1.73 -15.00
N GLY A 30 -12.46 2.38 -15.13
CA GLY A 30 -13.64 1.82 -15.77
C GLY A 30 -13.40 1.41 -17.22
N GLN A 31 -12.58 2.17 -17.97
CA GLN A 31 -12.30 1.91 -19.39
C GLN A 31 -11.22 0.87 -19.64
N MET A 32 -10.14 0.90 -18.86
CA MET A 32 -8.92 0.17 -19.18
C MET A 32 -8.74 -1.09 -18.32
N ASN A 33 -9.56 -1.30 -17.29
CA ASN A 33 -9.35 -2.34 -16.27
C ASN A 33 -7.93 -2.29 -15.67
N VAL A 34 -7.34 -1.09 -15.61
CA VAL A 34 -6.01 -0.83 -15.05
C VAL A 34 -6.16 -0.17 -13.69
N ILE A 35 -5.51 -0.76 -12.69
CA ILE A 35 -5.39 -0.17 -11.35
C ILE A 35 -4.15 0.70 -11.36
N ASN A 36 -4.35 2.01 -11.28
CA ASN A 36 -3.27 2.98 -11.19
C ASN A 36 -3.09 3.44 -9.74
N MET A 37 -2.05 2.95 -9.07
CA MET A 37 -1.72 3.37 -7.71
C MET A 37 -1.02 4.74 -7.64
N ALA A 38 -0.50 5.27 -8.74
CA ALA A 38 -0.02 6.65 -8.79
C ALA A 38 -1.15 7.68 -8.83
N HIS A 39 -2.42 7.27 -8.87
CA HIS A 39 -3.53 8.22 -9.01
C HIS A 39 -3.60 9.24 -7.87
N GLY A 40 -3.22 8.85 -6.65
CA GLY A 40 -3.12 9.76 -5.51
C GLY A 40 -2.11 10.88 -5.74
N GLU A 41 -1.03 10.63 -6.47
CA GLU A 41 -0.01 11.64 -6.74
C GLU A 41 -0.49 12.77 -7.66
N PHE A 42 -1.54 12.54 -8.44
CA PHE A 42 -2.16 13.62 -9.21
C PHE A 42 -2.88 14.63 -8.31
N ILE A 43 -3.38 14.20 -7.14
CA ILE A 43 -3.91 15.09 -6.10
C ILE A 43 -2.77 15.93 -5.53
N MET A 44 -1.63 15.28 -5.22
CA MET A 44 -0.43 15.97 -4.74
C MET A 44 0.05 17.01 -5.77
N ILE A 45 0.17 16.64 -7.04
CA ILE A 45 0.54 17.55 -8.13
C ILE A 45 -0.44 18.73 -8.22
N GLY A 46 -1.74 18.48 -8.09
CA GLY A 46 -2.75 19.54 -8.08
C GLY A 46 -2.59 20.52 -6.92
N ALA A 47 -2.33 20.00 -5.71
CA ALA A 47 -2.11 20.82 -4.53
C ALA A 47 -0.83 21.68 -4.64
N TYR A 48 0.28 21.10 -5.10
CA TYR A 48 1.51 21.86 -5.35
C TYR A 48 1.39 22.82 -6.53
N SER A 49 0.57 22.50 -7.54
CA SER A 49 0.25 23.45 -8.62
C SER A 49 -0.44 24.68 -8.09
N ALA A 50 -1.37 24.52 -7.13
CA ALA A 50 -2.01 25.65 -6.46
C ALA A 50 -1.01 26.46 -5.62
N TYR A 51 -0.11 25.78 -4.89
CA TYR A 51 0.95 26.43 -4.11
C TYR A 51 1.89 27.25 -5.01
N VAL A 52 2.36 26.69 -6.12
CA VAL A 52 3.21 27.38 -7.10
C VAL A 52 2.47 28.55 -7.75
N THR A 53 1.19 28.37 -8.11
CA THR A 53 0.38 29.43 -8.71
C THR A 53 0.25 30.62 -7.76
N GLN A 54 0.01 30.37 -6.48
CA GLN A 54 -0.01 31.40 -5.45
C GLN A 54 1.36 32.07 -5.27
N ALA A 55 2.45 31.30 -5.26
CA ALA A 55 3.80 31.86 -5.13
C ALA A 55 4.19 32.75 -6.33
N VAL A 56 3.72 32.43 -7.54
CA VAL A 56 4.02 33.19 -8.77
C VAL A 56 3.18 34.46 -8.89
N LEU A 57 1.90 34.42 -8.50
CA LEU A 57 0.99 35.57 -8.60
C LEU A 57 1.25 36.65 -7.55
N GLY A 58 1.97 36.33 -6.47
CA GLY A 58 2.27 37.27 -5.37
C GLY A 58 1.04 37.62 -4.52
N GLU A 59 1.23 38.47 -3.51
CA GLU A 59 0.17 38.86 -2.57
C GLU A 59 -0.90 39.75 -3.22
N ASP A 60 -0.52 40.59 -4.19
CA ASP A 60 -1.42 41.57 -4.83
C ASP A 60 -2.54 40.93 -5.67
N LEU A 61 -2.35 39.71 -6.17
CA LEU A 61 -3.33 38.94 -6.95
C LEU A 61 -3.85 37.70 -6.21
N ALA A 62 -3.66 37.64 -4.88
CA ALA A 62 -4.03 36.48 -4.06
C ALA A 62 -5.52 36.08 -4.21
N GLY A 63 -6.42 37.04 -4.45
CA GLY A 63 -7.84 36.78 -4.70
C GLY A 63 -8.12 35.91 -5.94
N TRP A 64 -7.26 35.98 -6.96
CA TRP A 64 -7.39 35.24 -8.22
C TRP A 64 -6.56 33.95 -8.24
N SER A 65 -5.64 33.76 -7.28
CA SER A 65 -4.74 32.61 -7.19
C SER A 65 -5.50 31.27 -7.16
N PHE A 66 -6.63 31.21 -6.45
CA PHE A 66 -7.44 30.00 -6.37
C PHE A 66 -8.12 29.64 -7.71
N LEU A 67 -8.70 30.64 -8.40
CA LEU A 67 -9.38 30.41 -9.67
C LEU A 67 -8.41 30.04 -10.80
N THR A 68 -7.22 30.63 -10.79
CA THR A 68 -6.15 30.33 -11.75
C THR A 68 -5.46 29.00 -11.44
N ALA A 69 -5.40 28.59 -10.17
CA ALA A 69 -4.87 27.29 -9.77
C ALA A 69 -5.67 26.11 -10.33
N LEU A 70 -7.00 26.22 -10.48
CA LEU A 70 -7.85 25.15 -11.01
C LEU A 70 -7.45 24.69 -12.42
N PRO A 71 -7.38 25.56 -13.45
CA PRO A 71 -6.93 25.14 -14.78
C PRO A 71 -5.46 24.70 -14.81
N VAL A 72 -4.58 25.36 -14.05
CA VAL A 72 -3.16 24.98 -13.97
C VAL A 72 -3.00 23.58 -13.39
N ALA A 73 -3.67 23.28 -12.27
CA ALA A 73 -3.66 21.96 -11.64
C ALA A 73 -4.25 20.87 -12.56
N PHE A 74 -5.35 21.16 -13.25
CA PHE A 74 -5.96 20.23 -14.21
C PHE A 74 -5.00 19.89 -15.35
N VAL A 75 -4.34 20.90 -15.94
CA VAL A 75 -3.39 20.70 -17.03
C VAL A 75 -2.12 20.01 -16.55
N ALA A 76 -1.53 20.43 -15.44
CA ALA A 76 -0.31 19.84 -14.89
C ALA A 76 -0.49 18.35 -14.56
N ALA A 77 -1.56 18.02 -13.80
CA ALA A 77 -1.87 16.64 -13.47
C ALA A 77 -2.26 15.83 -14.72
N GLY A 78 -3.00 16.42 -15.66
CA GLY A 78 -3.36 15.79 -16.94
C GLY A 78 -2.14 15.44 -17.79
N VAL A 79 -1.18 16.36 -17.94
CA VAL A 79 0.06 16.15 -18.71
C VAL A 79 0.90 15.03 -18.08
N ILE A 80 1.12 15.07 -16.76
CA ILE A 80 1.86 14.01 -16.08
C ILE A 80 1.12 12.67 -16.21
N GLY A 81 -0.21 12.67 -16.11
CA GLY A 81 -1.04 11.48 -16.36
C GLY A 81 -0.83 10.88 -17.75
N VAL A 82 -0.78 11.70 -18.80
CA VAL A 82 -0.49 11.26 -20.17
C VAL A 82 0.94 10.73 -20.31
N LEU A 83 1.91 11.35 -19.65
CA LEU A 83 3.30 10.85 -19.65
C LEU A 83 3.39 9.46 -19.03
N VAL A 84 2.73 9.24 -17.88
CA VAL A 84 2.67 7.94 -17.22
C VAL A 84 1.94 6.90 -18.09
N GLU A 85 0.83 7.29 -18.73
CA GLU A 85 0.14 6.41 -19.69
C GLU A 85 1.06 5.98 -20.83
N HIS A 86 1.69 6.96 -21.47
CA HIS A 86 2.45 6.76 -22.69
C HIS A 86 3.72 5.94 -22.46
N LEU A 87 4.42 6.23 -21.36
CA LEU A 87 5.70 5.61 -21.02
C LEU A 87 5.53 4.28 -20.30
N LEU A 88 4.50 4.12 -19.46
CA LEU A 88 4.40 2.95 -18.59
C LEU A 88 3.19 2.09 -18.90
N ILE A 89 1.99 2.65 -18.73
CA ILE A 89 0.75 1.86 -18.70
C ILE A 89 0.50 1.21 -20.05
N ARG A 90 0.78 1.92 -21.15
CA ARG A 90 0.63 1.39 -22.51
C ARG A 90 1.42 0.09 -22.74
N ARG A 91 2.60 -0.04 -22.13
CA ARG A 91 3.49 -1.21 -22.27
C ARG A 91 3.05 -2.41 -21.42
N LEU A 92 2.18 -2.17 -20.44
CA LEU A 92 1.74 -3.17 -19.46
C LEU A 92 0.25 -3.54 -19.62
N HIS A 93 -0.41 -3.09 -20.70
CA HIS A 93 -1.79 -3.48 -20.98
C HIS A 93 -1.97 -5.01 -20.98
N GLY A 94 -3.05 -5.48 -20.37
CA GLY A 94 -3.34 -6.90 -20.14
C GLY A 94 -2.68 -7.50 -18.90
N ARG A 95 -1.67 -6.84 -18.30
CA ARG A 95 -0.93 -7.32 -17.11
C ARG A 95 -1.32 -6.55 -15.86
N VAL A 96 -2.57 -6.72 -15.40
CA VAL A 96 -3.19 -5.90 -14.33
C VAL A 96 -2.33 -5.80 -13.05
N LEU A 97 -1.74 -6.91 -12.59
CA LEU A 97 -0.88 -6.92 -11.40
C LEU A 97 0.41 -6.12 -11.60
N ASP A 98 0.97 -6.19 -12.79
CA ASP A 98 2.23 -5.56 -13.14
C ASP A 98 2.05 -4.05 -13.29
N THR A 99 0.92 -3.61 -13.86
CA THR A 99 0.59 -2.18 -13.92
C THR A 99 0.34 -1.57 -12.54
N LEU A 100 -0.26 -2.32 -11.61
CA LEU A 100 -0.45 -1.88 -10.23
C LEU A 100 0.91 -1.61 -9.56
N LEU A 101 1.82 -2.56 -9.64
CA LEU A 101 3.15 -2.44 -9.02
C LEU A 101 4.01 -1.35 -9.70
N ALA A 102 3.94 -1.25 -11.03
CA ALA A 102 4.70 -0.26 -11.78
C ALA A 102 4.22 1.17 -11.49
N THR A 103 2.90 1.38 -11.39
CA THR A 103 2.33 2.67 -11.03
C THR A 103 2.61 3.06 -9.58
N TRP A 104 2.71 2.09 -8.65
CA TRP A 104 3.24 2.39 -7.33
C TRP A 104 4.69 2.89 -7.37
N GLY A 105 5.53 2.31 -8.24
CA GLY A 105 6.91 2.78 -8.44
C GLY A 105 6.97 4.22 -8.93
N VAL A 106 6.08 4.61 -9.85
CA VAL A 106 5.92 6.01 -10.27
C VAL A 106 5.49 6.89 -9.10
N ALA A 107 4.58 6.41 -8.24
CA ALA A 107 4.11 7.17 -7.10
C ALA A 107 5.28 7.57 -6.17
N ILE A 108 6.15 6.62 -5.84
CA ILE A 108 7.32 6.86 -4.99
C ILE A 108 8.26 7.90 -5.64
N ILE A 109 8.49 7.81 -6.95
CA ILE A 109 9.33 8.78 -7.68
C ILE A 109 8.71 10.19 -7.60
N LEU A 110 7.41 10.32 -7.85
CA LEU A 110 6.71 11.61 -7.83
C LEU A 110 6.71 12.22 -6.41
N GLN A 111 6.48 11.42 -5.37
CA GLN A 111 6.54 11.89 -3.98
C GLN A 111 7.93 12.37 -3.60
N GLN A 112 8.97 11.63 -4.01
CA GLN A 112 10.34 12.06 -3.73
C GLN A 112 10.71 13.32 -4.51
N ALA A 113 10.28 13.43 -5.78
CA ALA A 113 10.46 14.64 -6.57
C ALA A 113 9.78 15.84 -5.91
N ALA A 114 8.58 15.67 -5.36
CA ALA A 114 7.91 16.74 -4.61
C ALA A 114 8.68 17.12 -3.33
N ARG A 115 9.23 16.15 -2.59
CA ARG A 115 10.09 16.41 -1.42
C ARG A 115 11.34 17.21 -1.79
N ASP A 116 11.96 16.92 -2.92
CA ASP A 116 13.18 17.58 -3.34
C ASP A 116 12.92 18.98 -3.92
N ILE A 117 11.80 19.18 -4.63
CA ILE A 117 11.44 20.47 -5.24
C ILE A 117 10.86 21.44 -4.20
N PHE A 118 9.97 20.97 -3.32
CA PHE A 118 9.19 21.82 -2.41
C PHE A 118 9.58 21.69 -0.93
N GLY A 119 10.43 20.72 -0.59
CA GLY A 119 10.80 20.41 0.79
C GLY A 119 9.92 19.31 1.42
N ALA A 120 10.42 18.75 2.52
CA ALA A 120 9.71 17.73 3.30
C ALA A 120 8.56 18.26 4.18
N PRO A 121 8.63 19.48 4.78
CA PRO A 121 7.53 20.01 5.57
C PRO A 121 6.26 20.23 4.76
N ASN A 122 5.10 20.10 5.42
CA ASN A 122 3.82 20.41 4.78
C ASN A 122 3.75 21.91 4.45
N VAL A 123 3.32 22.23 3.23
CA VAL A 123 3.05 23.59 2.79
C VAL A 123 1.60 23.94 3.03
N GLN A 124 1.32 25.18 3.41
CA GLN A 124 -0.04 25.67 3.58
C GLN A 124 -0.27 26.85 2.67
N LEU A 125 -1.37 26.81 1.93
CA LEU A 125 -1.75 27.92 1.06
C LEU A 125 -2.47 28.99 1.87
N MET A 126 -2.18 30.25 1.55
CA MET A 126 -2.89 31.37 2.14
C MET A 126 -4.28 31.44 1.52
N ARG A 127 -5.32 31.52 2.35
CA ARG A 127 -6.70 31.49 1.87
C ARG A 127 -7.09 32.87 1.32
N PRO A 128 -7.66 32.95 0.11
CA PRO A 128 -8.23 34.19 -0.40
C PRO A 128 -9.23 34.79 0.59
N GLU A 129 -9.27 36.12 0.72
CA GLU A 129 -10.20 36.82 1.63
C GLU A 129 -11.66 36.44 1.36
N ALA A 130 -12.04 36.21 0.10
CA ALA A 130 -13.38 35.76 -0.29
C ALA A 130 -13.78 34.38 0.28
N LEU A 131 -12.82 33.57 0.71
CA LEU A 131 -13.03 32.25 1.32
C LEU A 131 -12.83 32.28 2.84
N GLN A 132 -12.53 33.45 3.42
CA GLN A 132 -12.43 33.64 4.86
C GLN A 132 -13.83 33.89 5.43
N GLY A 133 -14.21 33.17 6.49
CA GLY A 133 -15.53 33.25 7.13
C GLY A 133 -16.50 32.13 6.72
N GLY A 134 -17.79 32.35 6.99
CA GLY A 134 -18.85 31.39 6.74
C GLY A 134 -20.24 31.99 6.94
N ILE A 135 -21.26 31.28 6.49
CA ILE A 135 -22.66 31.63 6.73
C ILE A 135 -23.22 30.80 7.88
N THR A 136 -23.94 31.43 8.79
CA THR A 136 -24.69 30.74 9.84
C THR A 136 -26.10 30.48 9.35
N LEU A 137 -26.40 29.24 8.99
CA LEU A 137 -27.73 28.81 8.55
C LEU A 137 -28.32 27.90 9.64
N ALA A 138 -29.46 28.29 10.21
CA ALA A 138 -30.16 27.51 11.24
C ALA A 138 -29.27 27.07 12.43
N GLY A 139 -28.42 27.97 12.94
CA GLY A 139 -27.51 27.71 14.08
C GLY A 139 -26.22 26.96 13.72
N VAL A 140 -26.06 26.50 12.47
CA VAL A 140 -24.86 25.81 11.99
C VAL A 140 -23.96 26.77 11.23
N ASN A 141 -22.70 26.91 11.67
CA ASN A 141 -21.69 27.66 10.94
C ASN A 141 -21.19 26.83 9.75
N MET A 142 -21.42 27.32 8.53
CA MET A 142 -20.98 26.71 7.28
C MET A 142 -19.86 27.56 6.67
N PRO A 143 -18.58 27.16 6.83
CA PRO A 143 -17.45 27.88 6.25
C PRO A 143 -17.53 27.94 4.73
N PHE A 144 -17.16 29.09 4.14
CA PHE A 144 -17.14 29.27 2.70
C PHE A 144 -16.22 28.27 1.99
N THR A 145 -15.10 27.89 2.62
CA THR A 145 -14.19 26.85 2.10
C THR A 145 -14.90 25.53 1.79
N ARG A 146 -15.78 25.07 2.68
CA ARG A 146 -16.52 23.81 2.51
C ARG A 146 -17.62 23.93 1.46
N LEU A 147 -18.28 25.08 1.37
CA LEU A 147 -19.25 25.37 0.31
C LEU A 147 -18.60 25.41 -1.07
N THR A 148 -17.41 26.00 -1.19
CA THR A 148 -16.64 26.01 -2.44
C THR A 148 -16.25 24.60 -2.87
N ILE A 149 -15.82 23.74 -1.94
CA ILE A 149 -15.53 22.32 -2.23
C ILE A 149 -16.77 21.60 -2.78
N LEU A 150 -17.94 21.80 -2.15
CA LEU A 150 -19.20 21.23 -2.63
C LEU A 150 -19.55 21.72 -4.03
N GLY A 151 -19.42 23.04 -4.27
CA GLY A 151 -19.64 23.64 -5.59
C GLY A 151 -18.71 23.09 -6.67
N LEU A 152 -17.42 22.94 -6.35
CA LEU A 152 -16.43 22.32 -7.25
C LEU A 152 -16.77 20.87 -7.56
N ALA A 153 -17.16 20.08 -6.56
CA ALA A 153 -17.53 18.68 -6.76
C ALA A 153 -18.74 18.53 -7.68
N VAL A 154 -19.79 19.35 -7.48
CA VAL A 154 -20.96 19.40 -8.38
C VAL A 154 -20.52 19.81 -9.79
N GLY A 155 -19.70 20.85 -9.91
CA GLY A 155 -19.18 21.31 -11.20
C GLY A 155 -18.40 20.22 -11.95
N VAL A 156 -17.50 19.51 -11.27
CA VAL A 156 -16.73 18.38 -11.81
C VAL A 156 -17.66 17.26 -12.30
N VAL A 157 -18.66 16.87 -11.51
CA VAL A 157 -19.60 15.81 -11.88
C VAL A 157 -20.43 16.23 -13.11
N VAL A 158 -20.93 17.47 -13.13
CA VAL A 158 -21.70 18.00 -14.26
C VAL A 158 -20.85 18.08 -15.53
N LEU A 159 -19.65 18.64 -15.45
CA LEU A 159 -18.72 18.73 -16.58
C LEU A 159 -18.37 17.36 -17.14
N LEU A 160 -18.10 16.39 -16.27
CA LEU A 160 -17.80 15.03 -16.70
C LEU A 160 -19.02 14.34 -17.33
N ALA A 161 -20.20 14.50 -16.74
CA ALA A 161 -21.44 13.95 -17.30
C ALA A 161 -21.70 14.51 -18.70
N LEU A 162 -21.56 15.83 -18.89
CA LEU A 162 -21.64 16.47 -20.20
C LEU A 162 -20.57 15.95 -21.16
N MET A 163 -19.34 15.74 -20.69
CA MET A 163 -18.25 15.22 -21.52
C MET A 163 -18.52 13.79 -22.00
N ILE A 164 -19.01 12.91 -21.13
CA ILE A 164 -19.26 11.51 -21.48
C ILE A 164 -20.52 11.38 -22.35
N ASP A 165 -21.58 12.14 -22.04
CA ASP A 165 -22.87 11.99 -22.70
C ASP A 165 -23.03 12.83 -23.96
N ARG A 166 -22.48 14.05 -24.00
CA ARG A 166 -22.70 14.99 -25.10
C ARG A 166 -21.51 15.09 -26.06
N LEU A 167 -20.27 14.98 -25.58
CA LEU A 167 -19.10 15.21 -26.45
C LEU A 167 -18.74 13.99 -27.33
N PRO A 168 -18.19 14.19 -28.54
CA PRO A 168 -17.75 13.11 -29.42
C PRO A 168 -16.69 12.20 -28.79
N HIS A 169 -15.82 12.76 -27.94
CA HIS A 169 -14.81 12.01 -27.19
C HIS A 169 -15.47 11.03 -26.22
N GLY A 170 -16.53 11.43 -25.52
CA GLY A 170 -17.30 10.56 -24.62
C GLY A 170 -17.95 9.38 -25.33
N ARG A 171 -18.44 9.57 -26.57
CA ARG A 171 -18.96 8.47 -27.41
C ARG A 171 -17.87 7.44 -27.75
N ARG A 172 -16.65 7.90 -28.06
CA ARG A 172 -15.51 7.00 -28.33
C ARG A 172 -15.07 6.27 -27.06
N MET A 173 -15.00 6.96 -25.92
CA MET A 173 -14.67 6.34 -24.63
C MET A 173 -15.66 5.22 -24.30
N ARG A 174 -16.98 5.48 -24.41
CA ARG A 174 -18.02 4.46 -24.17
C ARG A 174 -17.95 3.30 -25.16
N ALA A 175 -17.61 3.54 -26.42
CA ALA A 175 -17.43 2.47 -27.39
C ALA A 175 -16.26 1.54 -27.02
N VAL A 176 -15.11 2.12 -26.63
CA VAL A 176 -13.92 1.35 -26.19
C VAL A 176 -14.21 0.58 -24.90
N LEU A 177 -14.94 1.20 -23.96
CA LEU A 177 -15.45 0.59 -22.73
C LEU A 177 -16.30 -0.65 -22.97
N GLN A 178 -17.21 -0.59 -23.95
CA GLN A 178 -18.14 -1.68 -24.24
C GLN A 178 -17.46 -2.83 -24.99
N ASN A 179 -16.70 -2.51 -26.04
CA ASN A 179 -15.97 -3.50 -26.82
C ASN A 179 -14.79 -2.84 -27.54
N ARG A 180 -13.60 -2.96 -26.94
CA ARG A 180 -12.36 -2.39 -27.45
C ARG A 180 -12.05 -2.87 -28.87
N ASP A 181 -12.11 -4.17 -29.12
CA ASP A 181 -11.73 -4.77 -30.40
C ASP A 181 -12.67 -4.33 -31.53
N LEU A 182 -13.98 -4.28 -31.26
CA LEU A 182 -14.96 -3.79 -32.22
C LEU A 182 -14.77 -2.29 -32.52
N ALA A 183 -14.41 -1.50 -31.51
CA ALA A 183 -14.11 -0.08 -31.71
C ALA A 183 -12.86 0.11 -32.59
N GLU A 184 -11.80 -0.70 -32.39
CA GLU A 184 -10.61 -0.68 -33.24
C GLU A 184 -10.91 -1.08 -34.69
N ALA A 185 -11.72 -2.14 -34.88
CA ALA A 185 -12.15 -2.58 -36.21
C ALA A 185 -12.96 -1.49 -36.96
N ARG A 186 -13.65 -0.61 -36.23
CA ARG A 186 -14.37 0.56 -36.78
C ARG A 186 -13.48 1.80 -36.96
N GLY A 187 -12.17 1.68 -36.77
CA GLY A 187 -11.20 2.76 -36.98
C GLY A 187 -11.04 3.72 -35.80
N VAL A 188 -11.58 3.39 -34.61
CA VAL A 188 -11.35 4.19 -33.40
C VAL A 188 -9.94 3.91 -32.89
N ASN A 189 -9.10 4.95 -32.86
CA ASN A 189 -7.75 4.83 -32.28
C ASN A 189 -7.84 4.77 -30.75
N THR A 190 -7.93 3.55 -30.20
CA THR A 190 -8.01 3.26 -28.76
C THR A 190 -6.89 3.90 -27.96
N SER A 191 -5.66 3.89 -28.48
CA SER A 191 -4.52 4.54 -27.82
C SER A 191 -4.69 6.05 -27.64
N ARG A 192 -5.35 6.76 -28.57
CA ARG A 192 -5.69 8.17 -28.39
C ARG A 192 -6.83 8.34 -27.40
N VAL A 193 -7.81 7.44 -27.40
CA VAL A 193 -8.91 7.48 -26.44
C VAL A 193 -8.35 7.29 -25.03
N ASP A 194 -7.50 6.29 -24.80
CA ASP A 194 -6.86 6.02 -23.51
C ASP A 194 -6.06 7.23 -22.99
N ARG A 195 -5.26 7.89 -23.85
CA ARG A 195 -4.54 9.14 -23.49
C ARG A 195 -5.47 10.26 -23.04
N VAL A 196 -6.56 10.49 -23.76
CA VAL A 196 -7.54 11.53 -23.41
C VAL A 196 -8.24 11.17 -22.11
N THR A 197 -8.61 9.91 -21.92
CA THR A 197 -9.20 9.40 -20.68
C THR A 197 -8.25 9.59 -19.49
N PHE A 198 -6.95 9.30 -19.66
CA PHE A 198 -5.92 9.53 -18.64
C PHE A 198 -5.70 11.00 -18.34
N PHE A 199 -5.68 11.86 -19.36
CA PHE A 199 -5.56 13.31 -19.20
C PHE A 199 -6.72 13.85 -18.35
N VAL A 200 -7.96 13.50 -18.69
CA VAL A 200 -9.15 13.97 -17.97
C VAL A 200 -9.18 13.41 -16.55
N GLY A 201 -8.98 12.10 -16.37
CA GLY A 201 -9.05 11.48 -15.04
C GLY A 201 -7.96 12.00 -14.09
N SER A 202 -6.74 12.18 -14.58
CA SER A 202 -5.63 12.73 -13.78
C SER A 202 -5.83 14.24 -13.54
N GLY A 203 -6.36 14.98 -14.52
CA GLY A 203 -6.71 16.39 -14.35
C GLY A 203 -7.79 16.61 -13.30
N LEU A 204 -8.83 15.77 -13.26
CA LEU A 204 -9.88 15.81 -12.23
C LEU A 204 -9.31 15.51 -10.83
N ALA A 205 -8.37 14.58 -10.71
CA ALA A 205 -7.64 14.36 -9.45
C ALA A 205 -6.79 15.58 -9.06
N GLY A 206 -6.21 16.28 -10.03
CA GLY A 206 -5.54 17.57 -9.81
C GLY A 206 -6.47 18.64 -9.24
N LEU A 207 -7.70 18.76 -9.75
CA LEU A 207 -8.72 19.67 -9.20
C LEU A 207 -9.10 19.30 -7.76
N ALA A 208 -9.20 18.01 -7.46
CA ALA A 208 -9.40 17.54 -6.08
C ALA A 208 -8.24 17.97 -5.16
N GLY A 209 -6.99 17.97 -5.67
CA GLY A 209 -5.82 18.50 -4.97
C GLY A 209 -5.96 19.96 -4.56
N VAL A 210 -6.45 20.82 -5.46
CA VAL A 210 -6.75 22.24 -5.16
C VAL A 210 -7.86 22.37 -4.11
N ALA A 211 -8.84 21.46 -4.09
CA ALA A 211 -9.86 21.45 -3.05
C ALA A 211 -9.29 21.02 -1.69
N VAL A 212 -8.36 20.04 -1.66
CA VAL A 212 -7.70 19.58 -0.43
C VAL A 212 -6.91 20.69 0.25
N THR A 213 -6.27 21.60 -0.50
CA THR A 213 -5.53 22.73 0.09
C THR A 213 -6.42 23.68 0.90
N LEU A 214 -7.74 23.66 0.69
CA LEU A 214 -8.68 24.45 1.50
C LEU A 214 -8.97 23.81 2.86
N LEU A 215 -8.77 22.50 3.00
CA LEU A 215 -9.03 21.76 4.23
C LEU A 215 -7.87 21.87 5.24
N GLY A 216 -6.62 21.92 4.76
CA GLY A 216 -5.46 21.99 5.64
C GLY A 216 -4.12 22.01 4.90
N PRO A 217 -3.01 21.95 5.66
CA PRO A 217 -1.66 21.85 5.10
C PRO A 217 -1.50 20.58 4.26
N VAL A 218 -0.73 20.70 3.18
CA VAL A 218 -0.55 19.64 2.21
C VAL A 218 0.92 19.26 2.12
N GLY A 219 1.20 17.97 2.08
CA GLY A 219 2.55 17.43 1.97
C GLY A 219 2.69 16.41 0.84
N PRO A 220 3.92 15.90 0.62
CA PRO A 220 4.21 14.97 -0.48
C PRO A 220 3.42 13.65 -0.40
N SER A 221 2.99 13.23 0.79
CA SER A 221 2.22 12.00 0.96
C SER A 221 0.70 12.19 0.92
N VAL A 222 0.20 13.41 0.66
CA VAL A 222 -1.25 13.71 0.70
C VAL A 222 -2.05 12.79 -0.21
N GLY A 223 -1.49 12.44 -1.37
CA GLY A 223 -2.14 11.59 -2.36
C GLY A 223 -2.49 10.21 -1.82
N THR A 224 -1.56 9.58 -1.10
CA THR A 224 -1.75 8.22 -0.54
C THR A 224 -2.86 8.15 0.50
N LEU A 225 -3.08 9.22 1.27
CA LEU A 225 -4.12 9.27 2.30
C LEU A 225 -5.52 9.20 1.67
N TYR A 226 -5.76 9.94 0.59
CA TYR A 226 -7.07 9.96 -0.09
C TYR A 226 -7.27 8.81 -1.09
N LEU A 227 -6.19 8.18 -1.55
CA LEU A 227 -6.24 7.14 -2.57
C LEU A 227 -7.01 5.90 -2.08
N VAL A 228 -6.74 5.44 -0.86
CA VAL A 228 -7.37 4.23 -0.29
C VAL A 228 -8.89 4.44 -0.17
N ASP A 229 -9.30 5.59 0.36
CA ASP A 229 -10.73 5.93 0.53
C ASP A 229 -11.43 6.07 -0.82
N ALA A 230 -10.77 6.68 -1.82
CA ALA A 230 -11.32 6.79 -3.16
C ALA A 230 -11.49 5.41 -3.84
N PHE A 231 -10.55 4.47 -3.64
CA PHE A 231 -10.71 3.10 -4.12
C PHE A 231 -11.90 2.40 -3.47
N LEU A 232 -12.05 2.55 -2.15
CA LEU A 232 -13.18 1.98 -1.42
C LEU A 232 -14.52 2.50 -1.97
N ILE A 233 -14.61 3.81 -2.23
CA ILE A 233 -15.79 4.44 -2.84
C ILE A 233 -16.10 3.85 -4.22
N VAL A 234 -15.10 3.67 -5.08
CA VAL A 234 -15.31 3.12 -6.43
C VAL A 234 -15.75 1.66 -6.38
N ILE A 235 -15.22 0.87 -5.44
CA ILE A 235 -15.61 -0.53 -5.25
C ILE A 235 -17.05 -0.62 -4.73
N VAL A 236 -17.39 0.14 -3.68
CA VAL A 236 -18.73 0.17 -3.09
C VAL A 236 -19.76 0.74 -4.08
N GLY A 237 -19.39 1.77 -4.83
CA GLY A 237 -20.23 2.41 -5.83
C GLY A 237 -20.38 1.62 -7.15
N GLY A 238 -19.55 0.59 -7.38
CA GLY A 238 -19.53 -0.17 -8.62
C GLY A 238 -18.62 0.46 -9.69
N LEU A 239 -17.73 -0.37 -10.22
CA LEU A 239 -16.71 0.04 -11.19
C LEU A 239 -17.37 0.58 -12.48
N GLY A 240 -16.94 1.77 -12.93
CA GLY A 240 -17.46 2.42 -14.14
C GLY A 240 -18.85 3.06 -14.01
N HIS A 241 -19.48 3.04 -12.83
CA HIS A 241 -20.82 3.60 -12.60
C HIS A 241 -20.75 4.90 -11.79
N LEU A 242 -20.76 6.04 -12.47
CA LEU A 242 -20.67 7.38 -11.85
C LEU A 242 -21.71 7.61 -10.74
N ARG A 243 -22.95 7.13 -10.93
CA ARG A 243 -24.04 7.32 -9.96
C ARG A 243 -23.79 6.61 -8.63
N GLY A 244 -23.22 5.42 -8.65
CA GLY A 244 -22.93 4.67 -7.42
C GLY A 244 -21.72 5.23 -6.68
N ALA A 245 -20.70 5.73 -7.39
CA ALA A 245 -19.57 6.43 -6.78
C ALA A 245 -20.00 7.70 -6.01
N VAL A 246 -21.00 8.45 -6.53
CA VAL A 246 -21.59 9.61 -5.84
C VAL A 246 -22.21 9.19 -4.49
N VAL A 247 -23.05 8.16 -4.48
CA VAL A 247 -23.72 7.69 -3.26
C VAL A 247 -22.71 7.15 -2.25
N ALA A 248 -21.73 6.35 -2.70
CA ALA A 248 -20.70 5.79 -1.83
C ALA A 248 -19.78 6.85 -1.21
N ALA A 249 -19.42 7.90 -1.96
CA ALA A 249 -18.56 8.99 -1.47
C ALA A 249 -19.21 9.77 -0.34
N PHE A 250 -20.49 10.13 -0.47
CA PHE A 250 -21.22 10.82 0.58
C PHE A 250 -21.48 9.92 1.78
N ALA A 251 -21.80 8.64 1.57
CA ALA A 251 -22.00 7.68 2.66
C ALA A 251 -20.72 7.47 3.50
N LEU A 252 -19.56 7.25 2.85
CA LEU A 252 -18.28 7.08 3.54
C LEU A 252 -17.79 8.39 4.17
N GLY A 253 -17.99 9.54 3.51
CA GLY A 253 -17.65 10.85 4.06
C GLY A 253 -18.40 11.15 5.36
N VAL A 254 -19.71 10.88 5.41
CA VAL A 254 -20.51 11.00 6.64
C VAL A 254 -20.03 10.01 7.71
N LEU A 255 -19.78 8.75 7.33
CA LEU A 255 -19.36 7.70 8.26
C LEU A 255 -18.01 7.99 8.92
N ASN A 256 -17.02 8.50 8.18
CA ASN A 256 -15.71 8.89 8.75
C ASN A 256 -15.84 9.99 9.80
N THR A 257 -16.69 11.00 9.58
CA THR A 257 -16.92 12.08 10.57
C THR A 257 -17.52 11.59 11.89
N PHE A 258 -18.34 10.54 11.86
CA PHE A 258 -18.90 9.95 13.09
C PHE A 258 -17.86 9.12 13.87
N VAL A 259 -16.85 8.57 13.20
CA VAL A 259 -15.73 7.84 13.81
C VAL A 259 -14.66 8.80 14.35
N GLU A 260 -14.42 9.92 13.67
CA GLU A 260 -13.49 10.97 14.10
C GLU A 260 -13.95 11.74 15.34
N PHE A 261 -15.24 11.67 15.71
CA PHE A 261 -15.79 12.32 16.91
C PHE A 261 -15.24 11.75 18.25
N SER A 262 -14.43 10.67 18.21
CA SER A 262 -13.95 9.97 19.40
C SER A 262 -12.45 10.11 19.69
N THR A 263 -11.65 10.90 18.97
CA THR A 263 -10.20 10.98 19.26
C THR A 263 -9.57 12.32 18.88
N SER A 264 -8.98 12.99 19.87
CA SER A 264 -8.26 14.25 19.69
C SER A 264 -6.87 14.03 19.07
N ALA A 265 -6.60 14.72 17.97
CA ALA A 265 -5.36 14.66 17.21
C ALA A 265 -4.67 16.02 17.17
N THR A 266 -3.99 16.42 18.25
CA THR A 266 -2.98 17.49 18.23
C THR A 266 -2.28 17.60 19.59
N LEU A 267 -1.24 16.80 19.84
CA LEU A 267 -0.16 17.11 20.80
C LEU A 267 1.02 16.10 20.80
N ALA A 268 1.35 15.47 19.65
CA ALA A 268 2.37 14.41 19.65
C ALA A 268 3.35 14.47 18.46
N ARG A 269 3.83 15.67 18.06
CA ARG A 269 4.85 15.82 16.99
C ARG A 269 5.88 16.94 17.20
N ALA A 270 6.42 17.12 18.41
CA ALA A 270 7.47 18.15 18.59
C ALA A 270 8.56 17.87 19.66
N ALA A 271 8.91 16.60 19.97
CA ALA A 271 9.96 16.35 20.98
C ALA A 271 10.69 14.98 20.89
N VAL A 272 10.94 14.43 19.69
CA VAL A 272 11.72 13.16 19.57
C VAL A 272 12.91 13.28 18.60
N LEU A 273 13.14 14.47 18.06
CA LEU A 273 14.28 14.76 17.19
C LEU A 273 15.41 15.36 18.04
N LEU A 274 16.17 14.53 18.77
CA LEU A 274 17.55 14.78 19.25
C LEU A 274 17.97 13.69 20.27
N MET A 275 18.66 12.64 19.80
CA MET A 275 19.80 12.01 20.48
C MET A 275 20.41 10.94 19.55
N VAL A 276 21.51 11.37 18.93
CA VAL A 276 22.33 10.69 17.94
C VAL A 276 23.24 9.67 18.66
N PRO A 277 23.32 8.42 18.19
CA PRO A 277 24.00 7.34 18.90
C PRO A 277 25.53 7.44 18.79
N VAL A 278 26.22 7.14 19.89
CA VAL A 278 27.67 6.92 19.91
C VAL A 278 27.96 5.58 20.63
N VAL A 279 28.89 4.83 20.01
CA VAL A 279 29.68 3.67 20.48
C VAL A 279 29.40 2.35 19.73
N MET A 280 30.49 1.81 19.16
CA MET A 280 30.58 0.89 18.01
C MET A 280 30.62 -0.62 18.34
N SER A 281 30.48 -1.39 17.24
CA SER A 281 30.99 -2.77 16.94
C SER A 281 30.10 -4.01 17.18
N GLY A 282 28.76 -3.83 17.19
CA GLY A 282 27.75 -4.91 16.99
C GLY A 282 26.84 -4.73 15.75
N PHE A 283 26.91 -3.58 15.09
CA PHE A 283 25.94 -3.14 14.07
C PHE A 283 25.83 -4.06 12.84
N GLU A 284 26.95 -4.56 12.30
CA GLU A 284 26.95 -5.37 11.07
C GLU A 284 26.28 -6.73 11.23
N VAL A 285 26.45 -7.37 12.40
CA VAL A 285 25.83 -8.67 12.70
C VAL A 285 24.32 -8.52 12.87
N SER A 286 23.88 -7.48 13.60
CA SER A 286 22.45 -7.15 13.71
C SER A 286 21.83 -6.83 12.34
N LEU A 287 22.53 -6.05 11.51
CA LEU A 287 22.09 -5.70 10.15
C LEU A 287 21.92 -6.93 9.25
N LEU A 288 22.91 -7.83 9.23
CA LEU A 288 22.83 -9.07 8.45
C LEU A 288 21.72 -9.99 8.96
N THR A 289 21.57 -10.13 10.27
CA THR A 289 20.50 -10.95 10.87
C THR A 289 19.11 -10.44 10.46
N ARG A 290 18.93 -9.11 10.46
CA ARG A 290 17.72 -8.45 9.98
C ARG A 290 17.41 -8.82 8.53
N PHE A 291 18.40 -8.76 7.64
CA PHE A 291 18.23 -9.09 6.23
C PHE A 291 17.89 -10.57 6.02
N LEU A 292 18.46 -11.48 6.82
CA LEU A 292 18.12 -12.91 6.79
C LEU A 292 16.68 -13.18 7.25
N ALA A 293 16.21 -12.49 8.30
CA ALA A 293 14.84 -12.58 8.77
C ALA A 293 13.84 -12.10 7.70
N LEU A 294 14.15 -11.00 7.01
CA LEU A 294 13.36 -10.50 5.87
C LEU A 294 13.42 -11.45 4.66
N ALA A 295 14.52 -12.19 4.46
CA ALA A 295 14.62 -13.19 3.41
C ALA A 295 13.72 -14.42 3.67
N ILE A 296 13.51 -14.82 4.94
CA ILE A 296 12.53 -15.87 5.30
C ILE A 296 11.13 -15.46 4.83
N LEU A 297 10.75 -14.20 5.08
CA LEU A 297 9.49 -13.65 4.58
C LEU A 297 9.41 -13.68 3.06
N ALA A 298 10.48 -13.27 2.36
CA ALA A 298 10.50 -13.26 0.90
C ALA A 298 10.29 -14.66 0.30
N VAL A 299 10.82 -15.70 0.94
CA VAL A 299 10.56 -17.11 0.55
C VAL A 299 9.08 -17.47 0.70
N GLY A 300 8.43 -17.04 1.80
CA GLY A 300 6.99 -17.20 1.98
C GLY A 300 6.21 -16.52 0.86
N LEU A 301 6.47 -15.22 0.65
CA LEU A 301 5.80 -14.44 -0.39
C LEU A 301 6.01 -15.02 -1.80
N ASP A 302 7.20 -15.54 -2.13
CA ASP A 302 7.45 -16.22 -3.42
C ASP A 302 6.68 -17.54 -3.54
N LEU A 303 6.44 -18.26 -2.44
CA LEU A 303 5.58 -19.45 -2.46
C LEU A 303 4.13 -19.08 -2.85
N ALA A 304 3.56 -18.04 -2.25
CA ALA A 304 2.20 -17.59 -2.55
C ALA A 304 2.08 -16.91 -3.93
N TRP A 305 2.96 -15.95 -4.23
CA TRP A 305 2.88 -15.13 -5.44
C TRP A 305 3.62 -15.75 -6.64
N GLY A 306 4.84 -16.22 -6.43
CA GLY A 306 5.67 -16.86 -7.44
C GLY A 306 5.05 -18.15 -7.93
N TYR A 307 4.87 -19.14 -7.05
CA TYR A 307 4.34 -20.46 -7.40
C TYR A 307 2.81 -20.54 -7.39
N GLY A 308 2.14 -19.84 -6.47
CA GLY A 308 0.68 -19.84 -6.36
C GLY A 308 -0.05 -18.78 -7.20
N GLY A 309 0.64 -17.77 -7.73
CA GLY A 309 0.04 -16.68 -8.50
C GLY A 309 -0.79 -15.69 -7.69
N MET A 310 -0.74 -15.76 -6.35
CA MET A 310 -1.55 -14.95 -5.45
C MET A 310 -0.72 -13.77 -4.98
N LEU A 311 -0.79 -12.63 -5.69
CA LEU A 311 -0.15 -11.41 -5.22
C LEU A 311 -0.90 -10.87 -4.00
N SER A 312 -0.33 -11.01 -2.82
CA SER A 312 -0.85 -10.40 -1.61
C SER A 312 0.00 -9.21 -1.24
N LEU A 313 -0.63 -8.04 -1.23
CA LEU A 313 -0.04 -6.78 -0.78
C LEU A 313 -0.25 -6.58 0.73
N GLY A 314 -0.52 -7.65 1.48
CA GLY A 314 -0.73 -7.59 2.93
C GLY A 314 0.17 -8.50 3.73
N HIS A 315 1.31 -8.92 3.18
CA HIS A 315 2.24 -9.81 3.90
C HIS A 315 2.89 -9.15 5.13
N GLY A 316 2.93 -7.82 5.18
CA GLY A 316 3.33 -7.06 6.37
C GLY A 316 2.47 -7.38 7.59
N LEU A 317 1.15 -7.59 7.41
CA LEU A 317 0.27 -8.02 8.50
C LEU A 317 0.74 -9.34 9.12
N PHE A 318 1.03 -10.35 8.30
CA PHE A 318 1.44 -11.66 8.79
C PHE A 318 2.81 -11.62 9.47
N PHE A 319 3.73 -10.84 8.88
CA PHE A 319 5.02 -10.55 9.49
C PHE A 319 4.86 -9.90 10.87
N GLY A 320 4.07 -8.83 10.95
CA GLY A 320 3.90 -8.11 12.19
C GLY A 320 3.09 -8.89 13.21
N LEU A 321 2.12 -9.73 12.84
CA LEU A 321 1.45 -10.62 13.79
C LEU A 321 2.44 -11.60 14.46
N GLY A 322 3.39 -12.14 13.69
CA GLY A 322 4.48 -12.95 14.24
C GLY A 322 5.45 -12.13 15.10
N ALA A 323 5.75 -10.91 14.67
CA ALA A 323 6.56 -9.95 15.42
C ALA A 323 5.90 -9.58 16.77
N TYR A 324 4.61 -9.25 16.79
CA TYR A 324 3.84 -8.95 17.98
C TYR A 324 3.77 -10.15 18.93
N ALA A 325 3.58 -11.37 18.42
CA ALA A 325 3.58 -12.57 19.26
C ALA A 325 4.91 -12.76 20.01
N MET A 326 6.05 -12.50 19.34
CA MET A 326 7.37 -12.53 19.99
C MET A 326 7.59 -11.32 20.90
N ALA A 327 7.20 -10.12 20.49
CA ALA A 327 7.34 -8.90 21.27
C ALA A 327 6.54 -8.96 22.58
N MET A 328 5.34 -9.56 22.57
CA MET A 328 4.55 -9.81 23.79
C MET A 328 5.32 -10.68 24.79
N HIS A 329 6.01 -11.72 24.30
CA HIS A 329 6.84 -12.57 25.15
C HIS A 329 8.04 -11.80 25.74
N LEU A 330 8.80 -11.11 24.89
CA LEU A 330 9.96 -10.33 25.32
C LEU A 330 9.59 -9.21 26.32
N LYS A 331 8.43 -8.57 26.11
CA LYS A 331 7.95 -7.52 27.02
C LYS A 331 7.51 -8.07 28.37
N LEU A 332 6.86 -9.25 28.39
CA LEU A 332 6.52 -9.95 29.63
C LEU A 332 7.76 -10.47 30.36
N GLU A 333 8.78 -10.90 29.61
CA GLU A 333 10.06 -11.32 30.19
C GLU A 333 10.78 -10.15 30.86
N ALA A 334 10.88 -9.01 30.17
CA ALA A 334 11.49 -7.79 30.69
C ALA A 334 10.73 -7.23 31.92
N ALA A 335 9.40 -7.36 31.95
CA ALA A 335 8.57 -6.96 33.09
C ALA A 335 8.64 -7.96 34.28
N GLY A 336 9.15 -9.18 34.06
CA GLY A 336 9.22 -10.21 35.10
C GLY A 336 7.84 -10.61 35.63
N ARG A 337 7.57 -10.35 36.92
CA ARG A 337 6.25 -10.60 37.53
C ARG A 337 5.30 -9.43 37.41
N ASP A 338 5.81 -8.26 37.04
CA ASP A 338 5.05 -7.03 36.94
C ASP A 338 4.38 -6.91 35.56
N MET A 339 3.54 -5.90 35.42
CA MET A 339 2.86 -5.59 34.18
C MET A 339 3.77 -4.77 33.26
N PRO A 340 3.69 -4.94 31.92
CA PRO A 340 4.39 -4.07 30.98
C PRO A 340 4.12 -2.58 31.23
N ASP A 341 5.18 -1.78 31.21
CA ASP A 341 5.23 -0.32 31.33
C ASP A 341 4.10 0.43 30.59
N PHE A 342 3.89 0.13 29.31
CA PHE A 342 2.90 0.81 28.46
C PHE A 342 1.46 0.53 28.91
N MET A 343 1.18 -0.65 29.50
CA MET A 343 -0.14 -0.98 30.02
C MET A 343 -0.44 -0.20 31.31
N VAL A 344 0.58 -0.04 32.16
CA VAL A 344 0.49 0.78 33.38
C VAL A 344 0.23 2.24 33.02
N TRP A 345 0.98 2.81 32.06
CA TRP A 345 0.75 4.18 31.59
C TRP A 345 -0.59 4.36 30.88
N SER A 346 -1.16 3.28 30.34
CA SER A 346 -2.50 3.28 29.74
C SER A 346 -3.64 3.09 30.77
N GLY A 347 -3.32 3.09 32.08
CA GLY A 347 -4.29 3.01 33.16
C GLY A 347 -4.86 1.61 33.42
N ARG A 348 -4.15 0.54 33.05
CA ARG A 348 -4.55 -0.85 33.34
C ARG A 348 -4.03 -1.32 34.69
N SER A 349 -4.89 -2.01 35.44
CA SER A 349 -4.60 -2.55 36.78
C SER A 349 -4.34 -4.05 36.81
N GLU A 350 -4.76 -4.81 35.79
CA GLU A 350 -4.55 -6.26 35.69
C GLU A 350 -4.06 -6.68 34.30
N LEU A 351 -3.23 -7.72 34.26
CA LEU A 351 -2.76 -8.31 33.01
C LEU A 351 -3.92 -9.07 32.34
N PRO A 352 -4.18 -8.87 31.04
CA PRO A 352 -5.25 -9.59 30.36
C PRO A 352 -4.98 -11.09 30.31
N TRP A 353 -6.03 -11.90 30.48
CA TRP A 353 -5.95 -13.36 30.46
C TRP A 353 -5.32 -13.94 29.18
N TRP A 354 -5.42 -13.25 28.06
CA TRP A 354 -4.85 -13.66 26.76
C TRP A 354 -3.38 -13.28 26.58
N TRP A 355 -2.81 -12.43 27.46
CA TRP A 355 -1.36 -12.15 27.52
C TRP A 355 -0.61 -13.19 28.34
N GLU A 356 -1.24 -13.76 29.37
CA GLU A 356 -0.59 -14.70 30.29
C GLU A 356 0.08 -15.92 29.59
N PRO A 357 -0.52 -16.55 28.55
CA PRO A 357 0.12 -17.63 27.81
C PRO A 357 1.44 -17.24 27.13
N PHE A 358 1.63 -15.96 26.78
CA PHE A 358 2.85 -15.47 26.14
C PHE A 358 4.05 -15.41 27.08
N ARG A 359 3.89 -15.68 28.37
CA ARG A 359 5.03 -15.91 29.28
C ARG A 359 5.85 -17.14 28.87
N ASN A 360 5.23 -18.11 28.20
CA ASN A 360 5.92 -19.29 27.72
C ASN A 360 6.48 -19.06 26.30
N ALA A 361 7.81 -19.15 26.15
CA ALA A 361 8.49 -18.96 24.86
C ALA A 361 8.05 -19.96 23.78
N GLY A 362 7.76 -21.20 24.16
CA GLY A 362 7.25 -22.22 23.25
C GLY A 362 5.85 -21.87 22.72
N PHE A 363 5.00 -21.30 23.58
CA PHE A 363 3.70 -20.79 23.17
C PHE A 363 3.84 -19.58 22.25
N ALA A 364 4.71 -18.62 22.58
CA ALA A 364 4.95 -17.43 21.78
C ALA A 364 5.48 -17.77 20.37
N THR A 365 6.45 -18.68 20.27
CA THR A 365 6.98 -19.17 18.99
C THR A 365 5.92 -19.94 18.19
N ALA A 366 5.13 -20.80 18.82
CA ALA A 366 4.03 -21.48 18.15
C ALA A 366 2.98 -20.50 17.63
N MET A 367 2.57 -19.52 18.44
CA MET A 367 1.60 -18.49 18.04
C MET A 367 2.14 -17.57 16.95
N ALA A 368 3.44 -17.29 16.93
CA ALA A 368 4.05 -16.51 15.87
C ALA A 368 3.92 -17.17 14.48
N LEU A 369 3.76 -18.50 14.41
CA LEU A 369 3.50 -19.21 13.17
C LEU A 369 1.99 -19.47 12.96
N LEU A 370 1.30 -19.92 14.01
CA LEU A 370 -0.09 -20.36 13.92
C LEU A 370 -1.07 -19.19 13.78
N LEU A 371 -0.84 -18.06 14.44
CA LEU A 371 -1.74 -16.91 14.38
C LEU A 371 -1.77 -16.30 12.96
N PRO A 372 -0.63 -15.99 12.32
CA PRO A 372 -0.65 -15.52 10.93
C PRO A 372 -1.24 -16.55 9.96
N ALA A 373 -0.91 -17.84 10.15
CA ALA A 373 -1.44 -18.92 9.32
C ALA A 373 -2.97 -19.05 9.43
N ALA A 374 -3.52 -18.93 10.65
CA ALA A 374 -4.96 -19.02 10.90
C ALA A 374 -5.71 -17.83 10.28
N VAL A 375 -5.19 -16.60 10.46
CA VAL A 375 -5.77 -15.39 9.85
C VAL A 375 -5.73 -15.50 8.32
N ALA A 376 -4.60 -15.93 7.75
CA ALA A 376 -4.47 -16.14 6.31
C ALA A 376 -5.37 -17.27 5.80
N ALA A 377 -5.53 -18.37 6.55
CA ALA A 377 -6.40 -19.47 6.16
C ALA A 377 -7.88 -19.05 6.17
N ALA A 378 -8.31 -18.34 7.21
CA ALA A 378 -9.67 -17.81 7.31
C ALA A 378 -9.96 -16.85 6.17
N MET A 379 -9.09 -15.85 5.96
CA MET A 379 -9.23 -14.91 4.84
C MET A 379 -9.20 -15.65 3.50
N GLY A 380 -8.18 -16.46 3.26
CA GLY A 380 -8.03 -17.21 2.01
C GLY A 380 -9.25 -18.08 1.71
N TYR A 381 -9.86 -18.70 2.72
CA TYR A 381 -11.03 -19.55 2.54
C TYR A 381 -12.22 -18.75 2.00
N PHE A 382 -12.58 -17.63 2.62
CA PHE A 382 -13.68 -16.79 2.13
C PHE A 382 -13.39 -16.21 0.75
N VAL A 383 -12.15 -15.81 0.50
CA VAL A 383 -11.76 -15.12 -0.72
C VAL A 383 -11.68 -16.05 -1.92
N PHE A 384 -11.03 -17.20 -1.77
CA PHE A 384 -10.89 -18.18 -2.85
C PHE A 384 -12.17 -18.97 -3.10
N ARG A 385 -13.02 -19.18 -2.08
CA ARG A 385 -14.37 -19.75 -2.25
C ARG A 385 -15.25 -18.86 -3.13
N ASN A 386 -15.12 -17.55 -2.98
CA ASN A 386 -15.85 -16.56 -3.78
C ASN A 386 -15.20 -16.26 -5.14
N ARG A 387 -14.17 -17.03 -5.52
CA ARG A 387 -13.48 -16.94 -6.82
C ARG A 387 -12.87 -15.56 -7.10
N ILE A 388 -12.49 -14.82 -6.05
CA ILE A 388 -11.79 -13.55 -6.19
C ILE A 388 -10.36 -13.82 -6.65
N ARG A 389 -9.93 -13.15 -7.73
CA ARG A 389 -8.63 -13.40 -8.40
C ARG A 389 -7.89 -12.09 -8.69
N GLY A 390 -6.59 -12.23 -8.93
CA GLY A 390 -5.74 -11.13 -9.41
C GLY A 390 -5.73 -9.94 -8.47
N ALA A 391 -5.97 -8.76 -9.00
CA ALA A 391 -5.81 -7.52 -8.25
C ALA A 391 -6.86 -7.31 -7.15
N TYR A 392 -8.05 -7.90 -7.29
CA TYR A 392 -9.05 -7.86 -6.21
C TYR A 392 -8.57 -8.58 -4.95
N PHE A 393 -7.81 -9.68 -5.11
CA PHE A 393 -7.18 -10.36 -3.98
C PHE A 393 -6.13 -9.44 -3.31
N ALA A 394 -5.32 -8.74 -4.10
CA ALA A 394 -4.33 -7.78 -3.60
C ALA A 394 -4.99 -6.66 -2.79
N ILE A 395 -6.05 -6.02 -3.33
CA ILE A 395 -6.82 -4.97 -2.64
C ILE A 395 -7.42 -5.50 -1.34
N LEU A 396 -7.97 -6.71 -1.34
CA LEU A 396 -8.59 -7.27 -0.14
C LEU A 396 -7.55 -7.59 0.96
N THR A 397 -6.37 -8.05 0.58
CA THR A 397 -5.27 -8.24 1.54
C THR A 397 -4.80 -6.91 2.15
N GLN A 398 -4.81 -5.82 1.36
CA GLN A 398 -4.52 -4.47 1.86
C GLN A 398 -5.61 -3.96 2.80
N ALA A 399 -6.89 -4.15 2.46
CA ALA A 399 -7.98 -3.79 3.35
C ALA A 399 -7.87 -4.52 4.70
N THR A 400 -7.44 -5.79 4.68
CA THR A 400 -7.23 -6.57 5.90
C THR A 400 -6.08 -6.01 6.74
N VAL A 401 -4.95 -5.63 6.11
CA VAL A 401 -3.88 -4.89 6.80
C VAL A 401 -4.43 -3.64 7.48
N VAL A 402 -5.16 -2.79 6.74
CA VAL A 402 -5.71 -1.53 7.27
C VAL A 402 -6.60 -1.79 8.48
N VAL A 403 -7.51 -2.77 8.40
CA VAL A 403 -8.36 -3.16 9.54
C VAL A 403 -7.53 -3.56 10.75
N PHE A 404 -6.52 -4.42 10.58
CA PHE A 404 -5.67 -4.85 11.70
C PHE A 404 -4.80 -3.72 12.25
N THR A 405 -4.25 -2.86 11.40
CA THR A 405 -3.49 -1.68 11.85
C THR A 405 -4.37 -0.73 12.63
N ILE A 406 -5.62 -0.47 12.19
CA ILE A 406 -6.59 0.34 12.93
C ILE A 406 -6.91 -0.30 14.28
N LEU A 407 -7.11 -1.62 14.33
CA LEU A 407 -7.35 -2.34 15.58
C LEU A 407 -6.17 -2.24 16.54
N LEU A 408 -4.94 -2.48 16.08
CA LEU A 408 -3.75 -2.36 16.92
C LEU A 408 -3.59 -0.92 17.43
N VAL A 409 -3.70 0.08 16.57
CA VAL A 409 -3.57 1.49 16.98
C VAL A 409 -4.68 1.90 17.94
N GLY A 410 -5.93 1.48 17.68
CA GLY A 410 -7.09 1.81 18.50
C GLY A 410 -7.08 1.17 19.89
N TYR A 411 -6.49 -0.02 20.05
CA TYR A 411 -6.35 -0.72 21.33
C TYR A 411 -4.99 -0.46 21.99
N GLN A 412 -4.68 0.82 22.22
CA GLN A 412 -3.37 1.26 22.75
C GLN A 412 -2.97 0.57 24.06
N GLY A 413 -3.90 0.46 25.02
CA GLY A 413 -3.63 -0.16 26.32
C GLY A 413 -3.33 -1.67 26.29
N TYR A 414 -3.42 -2.33 25.13
CA TYR A 414 -3.13 -3.75 24.97
C TYR A 414 -2.02 -4.06 23.98
N THR A 415 -1.63 -3.12 23.14
CA THR A 415 -0.75 -3.38 21.98
C THR A 415 0.31 -2.31 21.79
N GLY A 416 0.31 -1.27 22.64
CA GLY A 416 1.20 -0.11 22.51
C GLY A 416 0.70 0.96 21.53
N GLY A 417 -0.45 0.73 20.88
CA GLY A 417 -1.10 1.72 20.01
C GLY A 417 -0.22 2.11 18.84
N SER A 418 -0.12 3.41 18.54
CA SER A 418 0.73 3.94 17.46
C SER A 418 2.23 3.72 17.68
N ASN A 419 2.67 3.60 18.94
CA ASN A 419 4.09 3.43 19.28
C ASN A 419 4.53 1.97 19.12
N GLY A 420 3.57 1.05 19.25
CA GLY A 420 3.84 -0.38 19.29
C GLY A 420 4.58 -0.79 20.56
N LEU A 421 5.30 -1.91 20.48
CA LEU A 421 6.03 -2.49 21.61
C LEU A 421 7.52 -2.14 21.50
N THR A 422 8.01 -1.35 22.46
CA THR A 422 9.39 -0.86 22.57
C THR A 422 10.11 -1.47 23.78
N ASP A 423 11.39 -1.13 23.97
CA ASP A 423 12.20 -1.51 25.14
C ASP A 423 12.27 -3.03 25.35
N LEU A 424 12.61 -3.74 24.27
CA LEU A 424 12.83 -5.18 24.26
C LEU A 424 14.34 -5.42 24.41
N GLU A 425 14.80 -5.51 25.67
CA GLU A 425 16.23 -5.55 25.99
C GLU A 425 16.75 -6.94 26.32
N THR A 426 15.88 -7.87 26.75
CA THR A 426 16.28 -9.20 27.21
C THR A 426 15.49 -10.30 26.51
N MET A 427 16.15 -11.44 26.28
CA MET A 427 15.57 -12.67 25.74
C MET A 427 16.21 -13.88 26.41
N PHE A 428 15.42 -14.72 27.07
CA PHE A 428 15.89 -15.83 27.90
C PHE A 428 16.94 -15.44 28.97
N GLY A 429 16.81 -14.25 29.55
CA GLY A 429 17.77 -13.67 30.49
C GLY A 429 19.09 -13.22 29.86
N LEU A 430 19.21 -13.27 28.52
CA LEU A 430 20.34 -12.74 27.77
C LEU A 430 20.04 -11.31 27.31
N ASP A 431 21.01 -10.42 27.48
CA ASP A 431 20.94 -9.05 26.94
C ASP A 431 21.05 -9.09 25.41
N LEU A 432 20.05 -8.49 24.72
CA LEU A 432 19.96 -8.40 23.26
C LEU A 432 20.98 -7.41 22.67
N GLY A 433 21.52 -6.49 23.48
CA GLY A 433 22.63 -5.62 23.12
C GLY A 433 23.98 -6.32 23.09
N ALA A 434 24.13 -7.47 23.77
CA ALA A 434 25.39 -8.18 23.84
C ALA A 434 25.78 -8.83 22.48
N VAL A 435 27.03 -8.62 22.06
CA VAL A 435 27.56 -9.16 20.79
C VAL A 435 27.44 -10.69 20.69
N SER A 436 27.54 -11.40 21.82
CA SER A 436 27.34 -12.86 21.89
C SER A 436 25.90 -13.26 21.53
N THR A 437 24.91 -12.55 22.07
CA THR A 437 23.49 -12.79 21.81
C THR A 437 23.14 -12.46 20.37
N GLN A 438 23.66 -11.35 19.83
CA GLN A 438 23.48 -10.99 18.42
C GLN A 438 24.08 -12.04 17.46
N ARG A 439 25.24 -12.61 17.79
CA ARG A 439 25.83 -13.74 17.03
C ARG A 439 24.99 -15.01 17.13
N LEU A 440 24.43 -15.32 18.29
CA LEU A 440 23.53 -16.46 18.45
C LEU A 440 22.27 -16.29 17.58
N LEU A 441 21.63 -15.12 17.64
CA LEU A 441 20.47 -14.78 16.82
C LEU A 441 20.77 -14.85 15.32
N TYR A 442 21.98 -14.44 14.91
CA TYR A 442 22.45 -14.62 13.54
C TYR A 442 22.46 -16.09 13.11
N PHE A 443 23.09 -16.98 13.88
CA PHE A 443 23.17 -18.40 13.54
C PHE A 443 21.81 -19.09 13.56
N VAL A 444 20.95 -18.75 14.52
CA VAL A 444 19.57 -19.25 14.59
C VAL A 444 18.78 -18.80 13.37
N THR A 445 18.86 -17.53 12.99
CA THR A 445 18.13 -16.98 11.83
C THR A 445 18.66 -17.53 10.51
N ALA A 446 19.98 -17.68 10.37
CA ALA A 446 20.59 -18.32 9.22
C ALA A 446 20.17 -19.80 9.10
N GLY A 447 20.19 -20.55 10.20
CA GLY A 447 19.71 -21.93 10.27
C GLY A 447 18.23 -22.05 9.90
N ALA A 448 17.39 -21.16 10.44
CA ALA A 448 15.97 -21.07 10.11
C ALA A 448 15.74 -20.78 8.62
N LEU A 449 16.51 -19.85 8.02
CA LEU A 449 16.42 -19.56 6.59
C LEU A 449 16.77 -20.78 5.73
N VAL A 450 17.83 -21.52 6.08
CA VAL A 450 18.20 -22.75 5.36
C VAL A 450 17.10 -23.81 5.51
N ALA A 451 16.56 -23.99 6.71
CA ALA A 451 15.46 -24.93 6.95
C ALA A 451 14.21 -24.55 6.14
N VAL A 452 13.81 -23.27 6.17
CA VAL A 452 12.68 -22.75 5.40
C VAL A 452 12.92 -22.92 3.89
N TYR A 453 14.11 -22.64 3.40
CA TYR A 453 14.47 -22.85 1.99
C TYR A 453 14.34 -24.32 1.60
N LEU A 454 14.88 -25.25 2.41
CA LEU A 454 14.79 -26.69 2.12
C LEU A 454 13.35 -27.19 2.16
N LEU A 455 12.56 -26.74 3.14
CA LEU A 455 11.13 -27.07 3.25
C LEU A 455 10.35 -26.53 2.06
N ALA A 456 10.51 -25.25 1.72
CA ALA A 456 9.85 -24.65 0.56
C ALA A 456 10.27 -25.34 -0.75
N ARG A 457 11.54 -25.70 -0.89
CA ARG A 457 12.05 -26.45 -2.05
C ARG A 457 11.42 -27.82 -2.17
N GLN A 458 11.26 -28.53 -1.04
CA GLN A 458 10.61 -29.84 -1.00
C GLN A 458 9.11 -29.73 -1.32
N LEU A 459 8.43 -28.73 -0.75
CA LEU A 459 7.01 -28.46 -1.00
C LEU A 459 6.75 -28.18 -2.48
N VAL A 460 7.54 -27.32 -3.11
CA VAL A 460 7.41 -26.99 -4.54
C VAL A 460 7.66 -28.22 -5.44
N ARG A 461 8.61 -29.09 -5.09
CA ARG A 461 8.90 -30.32 -5.84
C ARG A 461 7.88 -31.45 -5.63
N SER A 462 7.09 -31.36 -4.55
CA SER A 462 6.10 -32.37 -4.21
C SER A 462 4.93 -32.42 -5.22
N ARG A 463 4.05 -33.42 -5.06
CA ARG A 463 2.79 -33.50 -5.83
C ARG A 463 1.91 -32.28 -5.59
N TRP A 464 1.88 -31.77 -4.35
CA TRP A 464 1.12 -30.58 -3.97
C TRP A 464 1.68 -29.32 -4.64
N GLY A 465 3.01 -29.16 -4.72
CA GLY A 465 3.64 -28.01 -5.38
C GLY A 465 3.37 -27.97 -6.89
N ARG A 466 3.41 -29.13 -7.56
CA ARG A 466 3.01 -29.22 -8.98
C ARG A 466 1.54 -28.87 -9.19
N LEU A 467 0.68 -29.28 -8.27
CA LEU A 467 -0.75 -28.95 -8.30
C LEU A 467 -0.99 -27.46 -8.04
N LEU A 468 -0.23 -26.82 -7.14
CA LEU A 468 -0.26 -25.38 -6.91
C LEU A 468 0.09 -24.59 -8.18
N ILE A 469 1.15 -25.00 -8.89
CA ILE A 469 1.54 -24.38 -10.16
C ILE A 469 0.44 -24.58 -11.21
N ALA A 470 -0.15 -25.78 -11.30
CA ALA A 470 -1.26 -26.03 -12.23
C ALA A 470 -2.49 -25.16 -11.91
N VAL A 471 -2.80 -24.94 -10.63
CA VAL A 471 -3.88 -24.05 -10.18
C VAL A 471 -3.59 -22.60 -10.55
N ARG A 472 -2.34 -22.15 -10.42
CA ARG A 472 -1.90 -20.82 -10.88
C ARG A 472 -2.12 -20.66 -12.38
N ASP A 473 -1.70 -21.64 -13.16
CA ASP A 473 -1.68 -21.53 -14.63
C ASP A 473 -3.09 -21.64 -15.22
N THR A 474 -3.94 -22.57 -14.74
CA THR A 474 -5.34 -22.64 -15.15
C THR A 474 -6.22 -23.32 -14.09
N GLU A 475 -6.81 -22.51 -13.21
CA GLU A 475 -7.68 -22.98 -12.13
C GLU A 475 -8.86 -23.84 -12.63
N ASP A 476 -9.47 -23.47 -13.75
CA ASP A 476 -10.66 -24.15 -14.25
C ASP A 476 -10.33 -25.55 -14.78
N ARG A 477 -9.14 -25.75 -15.37
CA ARG A 477 -8.66 -27.09 -15.79
C ARG A 477 -8.45 -28.01 -14.59
N VAL A 478 -7.88 -27.48 -13.50
CA VAL A 478 -7.65 -28.26 -12.28
C VAL A 478 -8.98 -28.71 -11.65
N ARG A 479 -10.04 -27.88 -11.76
CA ARG A 479 -11.40 -28.27 -11.34
C ARG A 479 -11.99 -29.38 -12.19
N PHE A 480 -11.82 -29.32 -13.51
CA PHE A 480 -12.26 -30.40 -14.39
C PHE A 480 -11.58 -31.74 -14.08
N LEU A 481 -10.34 -31.69 -13.57
CA LEU A 481 -9.61 -32.87 -13.09
C LEU A 481 -10.07 -33.35 -11.70
N GLY A 482 -11.09 -32.73 -11.08
CA GLY A 482 -11.66 -33.14 -9.80
C GLY A 482 -10.95 -32.60 -8.55
N TYR A 483 -9.90 -31.78 -8.70
CA TYR A 483 -9.21 -31.17 -7.57
C TYR A 483 -9.92 -29.88 -7.11
N ASN A 484 -9.84 -29.58 -5.82
CA ASN A 484 -10.38 -28.33 -5.25
C ASN A 484 -9.30 -27.24 -5.18
N PRO A 485 -9.30 -26.23 -6.08
CA PRO A 485 -8.28 -25.17 -6.08
C PRO A 485 -8.32 -24.29 -4.84
N VAL A 486 -9.49 -24.18 -4.19
CA VAL A 486 -9.67 -23.36 -2.98
C VAL A 486 -8.79 -23.91 -1.87
N ALA A 487 -8.90 -25.21 -1.57
CA ALA A 487 -8.10 -25.84 -0.52
C ALA A 487 -6.59 -25.69 -0.77
N ILE A 488 -6.15 -25.85 -2.02
CA ILE A 488 -4.74 -25.73 -2.41
C ILE A 488 -4.23 -24.30 -2.19
N LYS A 489 -5.00 -23.29 -2.63
CA LYS A 489 -4.65 -21.87 -2.44
C LYS A 489 -4.67 -21.46 -0.96
N VAL A 490 -5.65 -21.91 -0.19
CA VAL A 490 -5.74 -21.64 1.26
C VAL A 490 -4.52 -22.18 1.99
N VAL A 491 -4.13 -23.44 1.73
CA VAL A 491 -2.94 -24.03 2.35
C VAL A 491 -1.68 -23.29 1.95
N ALA A 492 -1.52 -22.95 0.67
CA ALA A 492 -0.36 -22.21 0.18
C ALA A 492 -0.25 -20.83 0.83
N PHE A 493 -1.38 -20.14 0.97
CA PHE A 493 -1.43 -18.81 1.55
C PHE A 493 -1.22 -18.84 3.08
N ALA A 494 -1.76 -19.84 3.78
CA ALA A 494 -1.52 -20.04 5.21
C ALA A 494 -0.05 -20.38 5.51
N LEU A 495 0.58 -21.25 4.70
CA LEU A 495 2.01 -21.54 4.82
C LEU A 495 2.87 -20.30 4.55
N SER A 496 2.51 -19.50 3.54
CA SER A 496 3.18 -18.23 3.26
C SER A 496 3.12 -17.27 4.44
N ALA A 497 1.94 -17.12 5.05
CA ALA A 497 1.75 -16.29 6.23
C ALA A 497 2.51 -16.81 7.46
N ALA A 498 2.55 -18.13 7.67
CA ALA A 498 3.35 -18.74 8.74
C ALA A 498 4.84 -18.41 8.59
N LEU A 499 5.36 -18.49 7.37
CA LEU A 499 6.76 -18.14 7.08
C LEU A 499 7.03 -16.64 7.27
N ALA A 500 6.10 -15.77 6.87
CA ALA A 500 6.20 -14.35 7.16
C ALA A 500 6.21 -14.07 8.68
N GLY A 501 5.35 -14.76 9.44
CA GLY A 501 5.31 -14.68 10.90
C GLY A 501 6.60 -15.16 11.58
N LEU A 502 7.19 -16.26 11.10
CA LEU A 502 8.50 -16.73 11.56
C LEU A 502 9.60 -15.68 11.29
N GLY A 503 9.58 -15.06 10.10
CA GLY A 503 10.47 -13.94 9.78
C GLY A 503 10.30 -12.77 10.74
N GLY A 504 9.06 -12.43 11.09
CA GLY A 504 8.73 -11.41 12.10
C GLY A 504 9.28 -11.76 13.47
N ALA A 505 9.01 -12.97 13.97
CA ALA A 505 9.46 -13.41 15.27
C ALA A 505 11.00 -13.40 15.44
N LEU A 506 11.74 -13.67 14.37
CA LEU A 506 13.22 -13.62 14.38
C LEU A 506 13.76 -12.19 14.17
N PHE A 507 12.97 -11.29 13.59
CA PHE A 507 13.32 -9.90 13.37
C PHE A 507 13.25 -9.06 14.64
N VAL A 508 12.24 -9.29 15.49
CA VAL A 508 12.00 -8.46 16.69
C VAL A 508 13.15 -8.45 17.69
N PRO A 509 13.72 -9.60 18.10
CA PRO A 509 14.83 -9.60 19.06
C PRO A 509 16.07 -8.84 18.55
N VAL A 510 16.19 -8.67 17.23
CA VAL A 510 17.32 -7.98 16.59
C VAL A 510 17.11 -6.48 16.52
N VAL A 511 15.86 -6.06 16.29
CA VAL A 511 15.50 -4.65 16.08
C VAL A 511 15.06 -3.97 17.38
N GLY A 512 14.58 -4.72 18.37
CA GLY A 512 14.21 -4.23 19.69
C GLY A 512 12.87 -3.48 19.76
N ILE A 513 12.14 -3.40 18.64
CA ILE A 513 10.85 -2.71 18.53
C ILE A 513 9.94 -3.37 17.50
N VAL A 514 8.63 -3.34 17.75
CA VAL A 514 7.58 -3.64 16.77
C VAL A 514 6.62 -2.46 16.71
N ALA A 515 6.46 -1.87 15.52
CA ALA A 515 5.54 -0.77 15.29
C ALA A 515 4.42 -1.16 14.30
N PRO A 516 3.18 -0.62 14.44
CA PRO A 516 2.08 -0.89 13.52
C PRO A 516 2.39 -0.58 12.05
N GLU A 517 3.30 0.35 11.79
CA GLU A 517 3.74 0.73 10.43
C GLU A 517 4.40 -0.44 9.69
N MET A 518 5.08 -1.36 10.39
CA MET A 518 5.69 -2.56 9.80
C MET A 518 4.64 -3.53 9.24
N LEU A 519 3.39 -3.44 9.71
CA LEU A 519 2.27 -4.23 9.19
C LEU A 519 1.70 -3.63 7.92
N GLY A 520 1.96 -2.36 7.69
CA GLY A 520 1.29 -1.51 6.74
C GLY A 520 1.43 -1.94 5.28
N ALA A 521 0.59 -1.30 4.46
CA ALA A 521 0.57 -1.44 3.02
C ALA A 521 1.94 -1.17 2.38
N VAL A 522 2.63 -0.12 2.84
CA VAL A 522 3.91 0.34 2.29
C VAL A 522 5.00 -0.72 2.50
N ALA A 523 5.16 -1.22 3.73
CA ALA A 523 6.09 -2.30 4.05
C ALA A 523 5.81 -3.57 3.24
N SER A 524 4.52 -3.91 3.06
CA SER A 524 4.13 -5.07 2.24
C SER A 524 4.53 -4.92 0.77
N ILE A 525 4.55 -3.70 0.24
CA ILE A 525 4.96 -3.44 -1.15
C ILE A 525 6.47 -3.57 -1.30
N GLU A 526 7.26 -3.12 -0.33
CA GLU A 526 8.71 -3.36 -0.31
C GLU A 526 9.05 -4.86 -0.39
N MET A 527 8.31 -5.69 0.36
CA MET A 527 8.47 -7.14 0.31
C MET A 527 8.23 -7.71 -1.09
N VAL A 528 7.26 -7.16 -1.83
CA VAL A 528 6.99 -7.54 -3.21
C VAL A 528 8.13 -7.13 -4.14
N ILE A 529 8.77 -5.99 -3.92
CA ILE A 529 9.94 -5.53 -4.69
C ILE A 529 11.07 -6.55 -4.57
N TRP A 530 11.32 -7.08 -3.36
CA TRP A 530 12.36 -8.08 -3.12
C TRP A 530 12.16 -9.32 -4.00
N VAL A 531 10.95 -9.87 -3.98
CA VAL A 531 10.60 -11.08 -4.74
C VAL A 531 10.57 -10.80 -6.25
N ALA A 532 10.04 -9.64 -6.65
CA ALA A 532 9.98 -9.22 -8.05
C ALA A 532 11.39 -9.10 -8.65
N LEU A 533 12.30 -8.38 -7.97
CA LEU A 533 13.69 -8.21 -8.41
C LEU A 533 14.42 -9.55 -8.43
N GLY A 534 14.27 -10.35 -7.37
CA GLY A 534 14.86 -11.68 -7.26
C GLY A 534 14.42 -12.63 -8.37
N GLY A 535 13.21 -12.45 -8.88
CA GLY A 535 12.57 -13.26 -9.90
C GLY A 535 11.52 -14.16 -9.28
N ARG A 536 10.25 -13.85 -9.59
CA ARG A 536 9.09 -14.61 -9.13
C ARG A 536 9.13 -16.07 -9.58
N GLY A 537 8.80 -16.99 -8.67
CA GLY A 537 8.87 -18.44 -8.91
C GLY A 537 10.27 -19.02 -8.78
N SER A 538 11.14 -18.38 -7.98
CA SER A 538 12.50 -18.83 -7.68
C SER A 538 12.82 -18.54 -6.22
N LEU A 539 12.84 -19.59 -5.39
CA LEU A 539 13.07 -19.44 -3.95
C LEU A 539 14.44 -18.82 -3.64
N VAL A 540 15.48 -19.19 -4.41
CA VAL A 540 16.81 -18.57 -4.30
C VAL A 540 16.79 -17.13 -4.79
N GLY A 541 15.99 -16.86 -5.83
CA GLY A 541 15.79 -15.50 -6.34
C GLY A 541 15.21 -14.60 -5.28
N ALA A 542 14.14 -15.02 -4.60
CA ALA A 542 13.51 -14.28 -3.52
C ALA A 542 14.47 -13.94 -2.37
N ILE A 543 15.31 -14.90 -1.94
CA ILE A 543 16.34 -14.67 -0.93
C ILE A 543 17.35 -13.63 -1.39
N LEU A 544 17.93 -13.80 -2.59
CA LEU A 544 18.90 -12.86 -3.13
C LEU A 544 18.30 -11.47 -3.33
N GLY A 545 17.05 -11.39 -3.81
CA GLY A 545 16.33 -10.14 -3.96
C GLY A 545 16.14 -9.42 -2.62
N ALA A 546 15.73 -10.13 -1.57
CA ALA A 546 15.60 -9.53 -0.23
C ALA A 546 16.95 -9.02 0.30
N LEU A 547 18.01 -9.83 0.20
CA LEU A 547 19.35 -9.42 0.66
C LEU A 547 19.89 -8.24 -0.14
N LEU A 548 19.80 -8.27 -1.47
CA LEU A 548 20.34 -7.23 -2.35
C LEU A 548 19.58 -5.90 -2.19
N VAL A 549 18.25 -5.92 -2.16
CA VAL A 549 17.45 -4.70 -2.03
C VAL A 549 17.67 -4.06 -0.66
N ASN A 550 17.67 -4.85 0.42
CA ASN A 550 17.91 -4.31 1.75
C ASN A 550 19.35 -3.81 1.95
N TYR A 551 20.34 -4.47 1.34
CA TYR A 551 21.72 -3.97 1.32
C TYR A 551 21.83 -2.68 0.50
N ALA A 552 21.21 -2.61 -0.67
CA ALA A 552 21.16 -1.41 -1.49
C ALA A 552 20.45 -0.26 -0.76
N GLN A 553 19.36 -0.54 -0.04
CA GLN A 553 18.69 0.42 0.82
C GLN A 553 19.64 1.01 1.85
N PHE A 554 20.35 0.15 2.58
CA PHE A 554 21.32 0.58 3.58
C PHE A 554 22.43 1.44 2.96
N THR A 555 23.06 1.00 1.87
CA THR A 555 24.16 1.75 1.24
C THR A 555 23.69 3.06 0.62
N ILE A 556 22.60 3.06 -0.15
CA ILE A 556 22.08 4.26 -0.81
C ILE A 556 21.60 5.26 0.23
N SER A 557 20.83 4.83 1.24
CA SER A 557 20.36 5.73 2.29
C SER A 557 21.48 6.28 3.17
N SER A 558 22.63 5.59 3.28
CA SER A 558 23.78 6.09 4.03
C SER A 558 24.51 7.26 3.34
N VAL A 559 24.46 7.32 2.00
CA VAL A 559 25.15 8.36 1.20
C VAL A 559 24.17 9.45 0.77
N PHE A 560 22.99 9.05 0.32
CA PHE A 560 21.94 9.93 -0.19
C PHE A 560 20.57 9.43 0.28
N PRO A 561 20.07 9.89 1.45
CA PRO A 561 18.81 9.41 2.03
C PRO A 561 17.62 9.46 1.06
N ALA A 562 17.50 10.54 0.27
CA ALA A 562 16.46 10.70 -0.76
C ALA A 562 16.64 9.77 -1.98
N GLY A 563 17.87 9.30 -2.23
CA GLY A 563 18.20 8.42 -3.36
C GLY A 563 17.52 7.08 -3.31
N TRP A 564 17.21 6.57 -2.10
CA TRP A 564 16.56 5.29 -1.96
C TRP A 564 15.15 5.29 -2.54
N SER A 565 14.34 6.31 -2.28
CA SER A 565 12.98 6.42 -2.82
C SER A 565 13.00 6.40 -4.36
N TYR A 566 13.92 7.13 -5.00
CA TYR A 566 14.08 7.07 -6.45
C TYR A 566 14.53 5.71 -6.94
N ALA A 567 15.53 5.10 -6.29
CA ALA A 567 16.02 3.78 -6.63
C ALA A 567 14.91 2.73 -6.51
N GLN A 568 14.10 2.77 -5.44
CA GLN A 568 12.98 1.88 -5.19
C GLN A 568 11.90 2.01 -6.27
N GLY A 569 11.50 3.23 -6.61
CA GLY A 569 10.51 3.47 -7.67
C GLY A 569 11.03 3.08 -9.06
N ALA A 570 12.29 3.37 -9.36
CA ALA A 570 12.94 2.98 -10.60
C ALA A 570 13.08 1.45 -10.69
N LEU A 571 13.44 0.78 -9.60
CA LEU A 571 13.57 -0.68 -9.53
C LEU A 571 12.25 -1.36 -9.85
N LEU A 572 11.14 -0.89 -9.27
CA LEU A 572 9.79 -1.39 -9.59
C LEU A 572 9.48 -1.26 -11.09
N VAL A 573 9.68 -0.08 -11.65
CA VAL A 573 9.38 0.19 -13.07
C VAL A 573 10.27 -0.65 -13.98
N VAL A 574 11.59 -0.67 -13.75
CA VAL A 574 12.56 -1.36 -14.59
C VAL A 574 12.37 -2.87 -14.53
N VAL A 575 12.20 -3.46 -13.34
CA VAL A 575 12.01 -4.91 -13.20
C VAL A 575 10.73 -5.35 -13.93
N ILE A 576 9.64 -4.60 -13.78
CA ILE A 576 8.36 -5.00 -14.38
C ILE A 576 8.34 -4.84 -15.90
N VAL A 577 8.93 -3.76 -16.41
CA VAL A 577 8.92 -3.43 -17.85
C VAL A 577 10.02 -4.17 -18.61
N ALA A 578 11.25 -4.21 -18.08
CA ALA A 578 12.43 -4.69 -18.80
C ALA A 578 12.90 -6.10 -18.40
N ALA A 579 12.58 -6.55 -17.17
CA ALA A 579 13.06 -7.84 -16.65
C ALA A 579 11.95 -8.63 -15.92
N PRO A 580 10.87 -9.05 -16.60
CA PRO A 580 9.70 -9.68 -15.96
C PRO A 580 10.00 -11.01 -15.24
N LEU A 581 11.18 -11.60 -15.47
CA LEU A 581 11.69 -12.81 -14.80
C LEU A 581 12.71 -12.51 -13.69
N GLY A 582 12.93 -11.23 -13.38
CA GLY A 582 13.92 -10.74 -12.41
C GLY A 582 15.36 -11.11 -12.77
N LEU A 583 16.25 -10.95 -11.78
CA LEU A 583 17.69 -11.22 -11.89
C LEU A 583 17.98 -12.69 -12.26
N VAL A 584 17.22 -13.63 -11.71
CA VAL A 584 17.40 -15.07 -12.01
C VAL A 584 17.08 -15.39 -13.47
N GLY A 585 16.09 -14.73 -14.07
CA GLY A 585 15.78 -14.88 -15.49
C GLY A 585 16.92 -14.43 -16.41
N LEU A 586 17.51 -13.26 -16.10
CA LEU A 586 18.65 -12.72 -16.84
C LEU A 586 19.87 -13.63 -16.75
N LEU A 587 20.18 -14.16 -15.56
CA LEU A 587 21.30 -15.09 -15.35
C LEU A 587 21.11 -16.43 -16.08
N ARG A 588 19.87 -16.93 -16.21
CA ARG A 588 19.57 -18.15 -16.98
C ARG A 588 19.70 -17.92 -18.49
N SER A 589 19.27 -16.76 -18.97
CA SER A 589 19.42 -16.34 -20.37
C SER A 589 20.91 -16.23 -20.76
N ALA A 590 21.71 -15.59 -19.91
CA ALA A 590 23.15 -15.45 -20.12
C ALA A 590 23.92 -16.79 -20.08
N ARG A 591 23.41 -17.79 -19.35
CA ARG A 591 24.01 -19.14 -19.25
C ARG A 591 23.54 -20.12 -20.33
N GLY A 592 22.76 -19.69 -21.33
CA GLY A 592 22.30 -20.54 -22.43
C GLY A 592 21.38 -21.71 -22.03
N ARG A 593 20.95 -21.80 -20.76
CA ARG A 593 20.01 -22.81 -20.26
C ARG A 593 18.58 -22.28 -20.35
N PHE A 594 18.13 -22.00 -21.56
CA PHE A 594 16.72 -21.72 -21.81
C PHE A 594 15.97 -23.05 -21.88
N ASP A 595 15.62 -23.61 -20.73
CA ASP A 595 14.74 -24.77 -20.69
C ASP A 595 13.30 -24.28 -20.95
N SER A 596 12.90 -24.35 -22.22
CA SER A 596 11.60 -23.91 -22.75
C SER A 596 10.38 -24.62 -22.14
N ARG A 597 10.62 -25.57 -21.22
CA ARG A 597 9.59 -26.42 -20.59
C ARG A 597 9.03 -25.88 -19.27
N ILE A 598 9.69 -24.89 -18.64
CA ILE A 598 9.25 -24.36 -17.32
C ILE A 598 8.41 -23.07 -17.46
N VAL A 599 8.29 -22.50 -18.66
CA VAL A 599 7.47 -21.30 -18.90
C VAL A 599 6.55 -21.49 -20.11
N PRO A 600 5.38 -22.12 -19.95
CA PRO A 600 4.25 -21.81 -20.80
C PRO A 600 3.57 -20.53 -20.27
N THR A 601 3.26 -19.62 -21.19
CA THR A 601 2.14 -18.66 -21.08
C THR A 601 2.23 -17.42 -20.16
N LEU A 602 3.34 -16.68 -20.17
CA LEU A 602 3.29 -15.24 -19.80
C LEU A 602 3.62 -14.28 -20.95
N ALA A 603 4.15 -14.77 -22.08
CA ALA A 603 4.51 -13.95 -23.24
C ALA A 603 3.63 -14.18 -24.48
N THR A 604 2.72 -15.16 -24.48
CA THR A 604 2.07 -15.65 -25.72
C THR A 604 0.55 -15.90 -25.64
N LYS A 605 -0.14 -15.32 -24.66
CA LYS A 605 -1.60 -15.15 -24.68
C LYS A 605 -1.83 -13.75 -24.13
N GLU A 606 -2.13 -12.73 -24.93
CA GLU A 606 -3.29 -12.57 -25.80
C GLU A 606 -2.86 -11.75 -27.03
N ARG A 607 -2.98 -12.34 -28.22
CA ARG A 607 -3.12 -11.64 -29.49
C ARG A 607 -4.52 -11.92 -30.00
#